data_AF-A0A2V9JL64-F1
#
_entry.id   AF-A0A2V9JL64-F1
#
_cell.length_a   1.000
_cell.length_b   1.000
_cell.length_c   1.000
_cell.angle_alpha   90.00
_cell.angle_beta   90.00
_cell.angle_gamma   90.00
#
_symmetry.space_group_name_H-M   'P 1'
#
loop_
_entity.id
_entity.type
_entity.pdbx_description
1 polymer ?
#
loop_
_entity_poly.entity_id
_entity_poly.type
_entity_poly.pdbx_seq_one_letter_code
_entity_poly.pdbx_strand_id
1 'polypeptide(L)' 'METARGANGHQPPVSPMKRVLSRTMPELEAELKYVVNAFDPWARDRGEYYSLEWKPRPGAESDEAFKR' A
#
# COMPACT_ATOMS: atom_id res chain seq x y z
N MET A 1 5.92 15.99 17.58
CA MET A 1 5.04 15.98 16.39
C MET A 1 5.74 15.14 15.34
N GLU A 2 5.27 13.92 15.13
CA GLU A 2 5.88 12.94 14.22
C GLU A 2 5.70 13.45 12.78
N THR A 3 6.77 13.98 12.20
CA THR A 3 6.80 14.51 10.84
C THR A 3 6.45 13.38 9.87
N ALA A 4 5.32 13.52 9.18
CA ALA A 4 4.92 12.60 8.12
C ALA A 4 6.06 12.49 7.11
N ARG A 5 6.55 11.26 6.94
CA ARG A 5 7.53 10.91 5.91
C ARG A 5 6.90 11.31 4.57
N GLY A 6 7.44 12.34 3.93
CA GLY A 6 6.86 12.90 2.71
C GLY A 6 6.74 11.82 1.64
N ALA A 7 5.55 11.66 1.07
CA ALA A 7 5.34 10.79 -0.08
C ALA A 7 5.74 11.57 -1.34
N ASN A 8 6.67 11.04 -2.13
CA ASN A 8 7.13 11.65 -3.38
C ASN A 8 7.62 13.11 -3.23
N GLY A 9 8.30 13.44 -2.12
CA GLY A 9 8.83 14.79 -1.88
C GLY A 9 7.79 15.84 -1.45
N HIS A 10 6.53 15.44 -1.29
CA HIS A 10 5.44 16.31 -0.82
C HIS A 10 4.92 15.87 0.54
N GLN A 11 4.32 16.80 1.29
CA GLN A 11 3.58 16.52 2.51
C GLN A 11 2.13 16.24 2.14
N PRO A 12 1.71 14.97 1.99
CA PRO A 12 0.35 14.66 1.57
C PRO A 12 -0.65 15.06 2.67
N PRO A 13 -1.81 15.62 2.30
CA PRO A 13 -2.88 15.81 3.26
C PRO A 13 -3.33 14.44 3.80
N VAL A 14 -3.69 14.38 5.08
CA VAL A 14 -4.20 13.14 5.69
C VAL A 14 -5.41 12.64 4.89
N SER A 15 -5.38 11.37 4.46
CA SER A 15 -6.45 10.73 3.68
C SER A 15 -7.83 10.92 4.34
N PRO A 16 -8.87 11.30 3.57
CA PRO A 16 -10.24 11.45 4.09
C PRO A 16 -10.75 10.20 4.80
N MET A 17 -10.47 9.01 4.25
CA MET A 17 -10.88 7.74 4.86
C MET A 17 -10.18 7.51 6.21
N LYS A 18 -8.87 7.81 6.31
CA LYS A 18 -8.13 7.73 7.57
C LYS A 18 -8.77 8.63 8.63
N ARG A 19 -9.21 9.84 8.27
CA ARG A 19 -9.89 10.76 9.22
C ARG A 19 -11.24 10.22 9.69
N VAL A 20 -12.01 9.60 8.80
CA VAL A 20 -13.30 8.99 9.17
C VAL A 20 -13.06 7.84 10.13
N LEU A 21 -12.18 6.90 9.78
CA LEU A 21 -11.88 5.73 10.62
C LEU A 21 -11.30 6.12 11.99
N SER A 22 -10.35 7.06 12.05
CA SER A 22 -9.83 7.54 13.33
C SER A 22 -10.87 8.22 14.21
N ARG A 23 -11.98 8.71 13.65
CA ARG A 23 -13.10 9.28 14.41
C ARG A 23 -14.12 8.24 14.83
N THR A 24 -14.41 7.27 13.96
CA THR A 24 -15.47 6.29 14.18
C THR A 24 -14.98 5.02 14.89
N MET A 25 -13.67 4.73 14.83
CA MET A 25 -13.03 3.51 15.32
C MET A 25 -11.63 3.84 15.91
N PRO A 26 -11.57 4.55 17.05
CA PRO A 26 -10.31 4.97 17.66
C PRO A 26 -9.39 3.80 18.06
N GLU A 27 -9.94 2.61 18.29
CA GLU A 27 -9.19 1.38 18.56
C GLU A 27 -8.22 0.98 17.43
N LEU A 28 -8.43 1.48 16.21
CA LEU A 28 -7.56 1.24 15.05
C LEU A 28 -6.38 2.22 14.94
N GLU A 29 -6.16 3.08 15.93
CA GLU A 29 -5.14 4.14 15.84
C GLU A 29 -3.73 3.58 15.59
N ALA A 30 -3.37 2.47 16.24
CA ALA A 30 -2.05 1.87 16.11
C ALA A 30 -1.78 1.35 14.69
N GLU A 31 -2.79 0.75 14.06
CA GLU A 31 -2.75 0.23 12.70
C GLU A 31 -2.79 1.37 11.67
N LEU A 32 -3.62 2.38 11.91
CA LEU A 32 -3.79 3.53 11.02
C LEU A 32 -2.60 4.49 11.06
N LYS A 33 -1.80 4.49 12.14
CA LYS A 33 -0.65 5.39 12.34
C LYS A 33 0.26 5.42 11.11
N TYR A 34 0.61 4.25 10.59
CA TYR A 34 1.55 4.08 9.48
C TYR A 34 0.93 4.25 8.09
N VAL A 35 -0.40 4.33 8.01
CA VAL A 35 -1.11 4.51 6.74
C VAL A 35 -1.00 5.98 6.32
N VAL A 36 -0.12 6.25 5.36
CA VAL A 36 0.08 7.59 4.78
C VAL A 36 -0.91 7.84 3.64
N ASN A 37 -1.18 6.82 2.82
CA ASN A 37 -2.18 6.87 1.75
C ASN A 37 -2.81 5.47 1.57
N ALA A 38 -4.13 5.40 1.49
CA ALA A 38 -4.86 4.14 1.25
C ALA A 38 -4.78 3.70 -0.22
N PHE A 39 -4.43 4.63 -1.11
CA PHE A 39 -4.35 4.43 -2.55
C PHE A 39 -3.17 5.24 -3.10
N ASP A 40 -1.93 4.83 -2.80
CA ASP A 40 -0.80 5.26 -3.64
C ASP A 40 -0.68 4.25 -4.80
N PRO A 41 -1.29 4.52 -5.97
CA PRO A 41 -1.12 3.65 -7.14
C PRO A 41 0.34 3.56 -7.60
N TRP A 42 1.21 4.50 -7.21
CA TRP A 42 2.64 4.43 -7.49
C TRP A 42 3.41 3.60 -6.46
N ALA A 43 2.90 3.44 -5.23
CA ALA A 43 3.45 2.45 -4.29
C ALA A 43 3.16 1.01 -4.75
N ARG A 44 2.07 0.80 -5.50
CA ARG A 44 1.73 -0.49 -6.13
C ARG A 44 2.76 -0.92 -7.18
N ASP A 45 3.35 0.04 -7.90
CA ASP A 45 4.28 -0.24 -9.01
C ASP A 45 5.74 -0.47 -8.54
N ARG A 46 6.09 -0.02 -7.32
CA ARG A 46 7.46 -0.12 -6.77
C ARG A 46 7.81 -1.49 -6.15
N GLY A 47 6.88 -2.45 -6.10
CA GLY A 47 7.15 -3.83 -5.66
C GLY A 47 7.53 -4.03 -4.18
N GLU A 48 7.66 -2.97 -3.38
CA GLU A 48 8.16 -3.05 -1.99
C GLU A 48 7.16 -3.64 -0.98
N TYR A 49 5.85 -3.59 -1.26
CA TYR A 49 4.83 -4.06 -0.33
C TYR A 49 4.16 -5.36 -0.76
N TYR A 50 3.96 -5.57 -2.07
CA TYR A 50 3.38 -6.77 -2.65
C TYR A 50 3.94 -6.97 -4.07
N SER A 51 4.25 -8.22 -4.44
CA SER A 51 4.66 -8.54 -5.82
C SER A 51 3.44 -8.54 -6.74
N LEU A 52 3.56 -7.86 -7.88
CA LEU A 52 2.59 -7.89 -8.99
C LEU A 52 2.90 -8.99 -10.00
N GLU A 53 3.97 -9.75 -9.80
CA GLU A 53 4.39 -10.78 -10.73
C GLU A 53 3.36 -11.91 -10.74
N TRP A 54 2.96 -12.30 -11.95
CA TRP A 54 2.08 -13.42 -12.15
C TRP A 54 2.79 -14.71 -11.72
N LYS A 55 2.23 -15.42 -10.75
CA LYS A 55 2.74 -16.72 -10.31
C LYS A 55 2.03 -17.83 -11.09
N PRO A 56 2.78 -18.78 -11.67
CA PRO A 56 2.16 -19.95 -12.28
C PRO A 56 1.42 -20.75 -11.20
N ARG A 57 0.21 -21.22 -11.55
CA ARG A 57 -0.53 -22.19 -10.75
C ARG A 57 0.16 -23.56 -10.83
N PRO A 58 -0.03 -24.46 -9.84
CA PRO A 58 0.49 -25.83 -9.92
C PRO A 58 0.10 -26.52 -11.23
N GLY A 59 1.09 -27.04 -11.96
CA GLY A 59 0.95 -27.67 -13.28
C GLY A 59 1.10 -26.74 -14.49
N ALA A 60 1.27 -25.44 -14.28
CA ALA A 60 1.52 -24.44 -15.34
C ALA A 60 2.93 -23.82 -15.25
N GLU A 61 3.83 -24.41 -14.47
CA GLU A 61 5.17 -23.88 -14.23
C GLU A 61 6.06 -23.88 -15.49
N SER A 62 5.74 -24.74 -16.46
CA SER A 62 6.46 -24.86 -17.74
C SER A 62 5.86 -24.02 -18.87
N ASP A 63 4.76 -23.31 -18.62
CA ASP A 63 4.09 -22.48 -19.63
C ASP A 63 4.98 -21.29 -20.01
N GLU A 64 5.14 -21.07 -21.32
CA GLU A 64 6.02 -20.03 -21.86
C GLU A 64 5.61 -18.63 -21.41
N ALA A 65 4.32 -18.41 -21.09
CA ALA A 65 3.82 -17.14 -20.58
C ALA A 65 4.43 -16.73 -19.23
N PHE A 66 5.07 -17.66 -18.51
CA PHE A 66 5.73 -17.40 -17.21
C PHE A 66 7.26 -17.43 -17.29
N LYS A 67 7.86 -17.58 -18.49
CA LYS A 67 9.31 -17.44 -18.68
C LYS A 67 9.67 -15.94 -18.66
N ARG A 68 10.56 -15.54 -17.74
CA ARG A 68 11.06 -14.15 -17.63
C ARG A 68 12.13 -13.83 -18.65
#